data_AF-A0A8T0F0T1-F1
#
_entry.id   AF-A0A8T0F0T1-F1
#
_cell.length_a   1.000
_cell.length_b   1.000
_cell.length_c   1.000
_cell.angle_alpha   90.00
_cell.angle_beta   90.00
_cell.angle_gamma   90.00
#
_symmetry.space_group_name_H-M   'P 1'
#
loop_
_entity.id
_entity.type
_entity.pdbx_description
1 polymer ?
#
loop_
_entity_poly.entity_id
_entity_poly.type
_entity_poly.pdbx_seq_one_letter_code
_entity_poly.pdbx_strand_id
1 'polypeptide(L)'
;MPRKNLNLNNERSREARRKRVERAHKSAEQITTRNAAQRIRTAEGRAQESQEQHEERLRQTITRTRAARERTIAAARVQERQRQQTSRSLIRASFVRLAFEYAPDINYSAHPKIGIGAMDKVCQYCQALKFRNETPGMCCASGKVVLSPLPTPPEPLLSLLAGESDDSKLFLRKIRKFNSCFQMTSFGATKILRCSHQWA
;
A
#
# COMPACT_ATOMS: atom_id res chain seq x y z
N MET A 1 47.39 -4.85 -50.45
CA MET A 1 46.91 -4.06 -49.29
C MET A 1 45.40 -4.20 -49.18
N PRO A 2 44.85 -5.03 -48.25
CA PRO A 2 43.40 -5.17 -48.11
C PRO A 2 42.83 -4.04 -47.25
N ARG A 3 41.71 -3.44 -47.68
CA ARG A 3 41.01 -2.37 -46.97
C ARG A 3 40.43 -2.86 -45.64
N LYS A 4 40.62 -2.07 -44.58
CA LYS A 4 40.05 -2.29 -43.24
C LYS A 4 38.51 -2.27 -43.33
N ASN A 5 37.86 -3.37 -42.96
CA ASN A 5 36.40 -3.41 -42.76
C ASN A 5 36.02 -2.47 -41.61
N LEU A 6 35.26 -1.42 -41.92
CA LEU A 6 34.76 -0.45 -40.94
C LEU A 6 33.64 -1.07 -40.09
N ASN A 7 33.72 -0.87 -38.78
CA ASN A 7 32.91 -1.50 -37.73
C ASN A 7 31.52 -0.84 -37.59
N LEU A 8 30.70 -0.93 -38.65
CA LEU A 8 29.39 -0.28 -38.80
C LEU A 8 28.38 -0.60 -37.69
N ASN A 9 28.49 -1.76 -37.05
CA ASN A 9 27.58 -2.20 -35.98
C ASN A 9 27.79 -1.39 -34.68
N ASN A 10 29.01 -0.96 -34.40
CA ASN A 10 29.34 -0.16 -33.21
C ASN A 10 28.84 1.29 -33.36
N GLU A 11 28.90 1.84 -34.57
CA GLU A 11 28.43 3.19 -34.89
C GLU A 11 26.91 3.31 -34.77
N ARG A 12 26.14 2.36 -35.32
CA ARG A 12 24.68 2.31 -35.15
C ARG A 12 24.25 2.23 -33.69
N SER A 13 24.98 1.47 -32.86
CA SER A 13 24.72 1.35 -31.43
C SER A 13 25.01 2.66 -30.68
N ARG A 14 26.11 3.36 -31.03
CA ARG A 14 26.46 4.67 -30.47
C ARG A 14 25.46 5.75 -30.86
N GLU A 15 25.01 5.76 -32.11
CA GLU A 15 24.01 6.72 -32.59
C GLU A 15 22.63 6.51 -31.93
N ALA A 16 22.21 5.25 -31.78
CA ALA A 16 20.98 4.92 -31.05
C ALA A 16 21.04 5.38 -29.58
N ARG A 17 22.20 5.22 -28.93
CA ARG A 17 22.43 5.70 -27.56
C ARG A 17 22.38 7.22 -27.48
N ARG A 18 23.06 7.94 -28.39
CA ARG A 18 23.02 9.42 -28.46
C ARG A 18 21.59 9.93 -28.63
N LYS A 19 20.83 9.38 -29.59
CA LYS A 19 19.42 9.75 -29.83
C LYS A 19 18.53 9.45 -28.63
N ARG A 20 18.82 8.42 -27.83
CA ARG A 20 18.07 8.12 -26.60
C ARG A 20 18.30 9.17 -25.52
N VAL A 21 19.56 9.59 -25.32
CA VAL A 21 19.92 10.66 -24.37
C VAL A 21 19.31 11.99 -24.80
N GLU A 22 19.44 12.35 -26.08
CA GLU A 22 18.85 13.58 -26.62
C GLU A 22 17.31 13.62 -26.44
N ARG A 23 16.62 12.47 -26.57
CA ARG A 23 15.17 12.37 -26.31
C ARG A 23 14.82 12.50 -24.83
N ALA A 24 15.71 12.10 -23.92
CA ALA A 24 15.47 12.20 -22.49
C ALA A 24 15.50 13.66 -22.00
N HIS A 25 16.22 14.54 -22.70
CA HIS A 25 16.33 15.97 -22.36
C HIS A 25 15.25 16.86 -23.02
N LYS A 26 14.27 16.29 -23.73
CA LYS A 26 13.24 17.09 -24.42
C LYS A 26 12.15 17.55 -23.46
N SER A 27 11.70 18.79 -23.62
CA SER A 27 10.56 19.33 -22.87
C SER A 27 9.24 18.65 -23.30
N ALA A 28 8.21 18.74 -22.47
CA ALA A 28 6.89 18.17 -22.79
C ALA A 28 6.33 18.72 -24.12
N GLU A 29 6.49 20.01 -24.39
CA GLU A 29 6.08 20.66 -25.64
C GLU A 29 6.88 20.16 -26.86
N GLN A 30 8.18 19.95 -26.70
CA GLN A 30 9.01 19.36 -27.77
C GLN A 30 8.63 17.91 -28.05
N ILE A 31 8.15 17.17 -27.03
CA ILE A 31 7.66 15.80 -27.20
C ILE A 31 6.30 15.80 -27.94
N THR A 32 5.37 16.68 -27.58
CA THR A 32 4.04 16.76 -28.20
C THR A 32 4.15 17.16 -29.67
N THR A 33 4.92 18.19 -30.00
CA THR A 33 5.18 18.64 -31.38
C THR A 33 5.82 17.54 -32.22
N ARG A 34 6.85 16.84 -31.70
CA ARG A 34 7.47 15.69 -32.38
C ARG A 34 6.48 14.55 -32.62
N ASN A 35 5.67 14.21 -31.62
CA ASN A 35 4.66 13.15 -31.75
C ASN A 35 3.55 13.54 -32.74
N ALA A 36 3.18 14.82 -32.80
CA ALA A 36 2.23 15.34 -33.80
C ALA A 36 2.82 15.24 -35.23
N ALA A 37 4.06 15.71 -35.43
CA ALA A 37 4.76 15.58 -36.70
C ALA A 37 4.92 14.11 -37.14
N GLN A 38 5.21 13.21 -36.21
CA GLN A 38 5.28 11.77 -36.50
C GLN A 38 3.92 11.20 -36.93
N ARG A 39 2.82 11.64 -36.32
CA ARG A 39 1.46 11.21 -36.69
C ARG A 39 1.12 11.66 -38.10
N ILE A 40 1.42 12.91 -38.46
CA ILE A 40 1.20 13.47 -39.80
C ILE A 40 1.98 12.66 -40.85
N ARG A 41 3.30 12.51 -40.67
CA ARG A 41 4.15 11.72 -41.59
C ARG A 41 3.67 10.28 -41.76
N THR A 42 3.24 9.67 -40.66
CA THR A 42 2.73 8.29 -40.70
C THR A 42 1.44 8.26 -41.52
N ALA A 43 0.50 9.20 -41.28
CA ALA A 43 -0.78 9.28 -41.98
C ALA A 43 -0.60 9.55 -43.49
N GLU A 44 0.30 10.46 -43.86
CA GLU A 44 0.67 10.72 -45.26
C GLU A 44 1.23 9.46 -45.92
N GLY A 45 2.11 8.73 -45.24
CA GLY A 45 2.61 7.44 -45.70
C GLY A 45 1.48 6.42 -45.91
N ARG A 46 0.45 6.39 -45.05
CA ARG A 46 -0.71 5.50 -45.23
C ARG A 46 -1.59 5.90 -46.42
N ALA A 47 -1.68 7.19 -46.72
CA ALA A 47 -2.50 7.69 -47.83
C ALA A 47 -1.90 7.34 -49.20
N GLN A 48 -0.58 7.12 -49.25
CA GLN A 48 0.16 6.74 -50.46
C GLN A 48 0.42 5.23 -50.57
N GLU A 49 -0.06 4.41 -49.62
CA GLU A 49 0.15 2.95 -49.64
C GLU A 49 -0.58 2.29 -50.82
N SER A 50 0.08 1.31 -51.44
CA SER A 50 -0.59 0.40 -52.37
C SER A 50 -1.49 -0.60 -51.62
N GLN A 51 -2.41 -1.23 -52.35
CA GLN A 51 -3.33 -2.22 -51.77
C GLN A 51 -2.58 -3.40 -51.11
N GLU A 52 -1.51 -3.90 -51.74
CA GLU A 52 -0.69 -4.99 -51.17
C GLU A 52 0.01 -4.58 -49.88
N GLN A 53 0.58 -3.38 -49.82
CA GLN A 53 1.22 -2.83 -48.61
C GLN A 53 0.21 -2.65 -47.48
N HIS A 54 -1.00 -2.20 -47.81
CA HIS A 54 -2.10 -2.09 -46.86
C HIS A 54 -2.48 -3.45 -46.26
N GLU A 55 -2.66 -4.47 -47.10
CA GLU A 55 -2.99 -5.83 -46.68
C GLU A 55 -1.89 -6.46 -45.82
N GLU A 56 -0.63 -6.28 -46.19
CA GLU A 56 0.51 -6.77 -45.40
C GLU A 56 0.53 -6.14 -44.01
N ARG A 57 0.36 -4.81 -43.93
CA ARG A 57 0.30 -4.11 -42.64
C ARG A 57 -0.89 -4.58 -41.80
N LEU A 58 -2.04 -4.83 -42.43
CA LEU A 58 -3.20 -5.37 -41.72
C LEU A 58 -2.90 -6.75 -41.14
N ARG A 59 -2.28 -7.64 -41.94
CA ARG A 59 -1.84 -8.98 -41.48
C ARG A 59 -0.85 -8.87 -40.31
N GLN A 60 0.14 -7.99 -40.40
CA GLN A 60 1.12 -7.76 -39.32
C GLN A 60 0.46 -7.16 -38.05
N THR A 61 -0.56 -6.30 -38.22
CA THR A 61 -1.29 -5.72 -37.09
C THR A 61 -2.11 -6.80 -36.38
N ILE A 62 -2.83 -7.64 -37.13
CA ILE A 62 -3.63 -8.74 -36.59
C ILE A 62 -2.75 -9.72 -35.80
N THR A 63 -1.60 -10.12 -36.36
CA THR A 63 -0.68 -11.06 -35.67
C THR A 63 -0.11 -10.45 -34.39
N ARG A 64 0.32 -9.18 -34.42
CA ARG A 64 0.81 -8.46 -33.22
C ARG A 64 -0.26 -8.33 -32.14
N THR A 65 -1.48 -7.97 -32.51
CA THR A 65 -2.59 -7.84 -31.56
C THR A 65 -2.97 -9.20 -30.96
N ARG A 66 -2.99 -10.27 -31.75
CA ARG A 66 -3.21 -11.65 -31.25
C ARG A 66 -2.12 -12.05 -30.26
N ALA A 67 -0.85 -11.91 -30.61
CA ALA A 67 0.27 -12.25 -29.72
C ALA A 67 0.26 -11.42 -28.42
N ALA A 68 -0.11 -10.13 -28.48
CA ALA A 68 -0.24 -9.29 -27.30
C ALA A 68 -1.37 -9.78 -26.37
N ARG A 69 -2.53 -10.16 -26.94
CA ARG A 69 -3.66 -10.73 -26.19
C ARG A 69 -3.31 -12.08 -25.56
N GLU A 70 -2.57 -12.93 -26.27
CA GLU A 70 -2.12 -14.22 -25.71
C GLU A 70 -1.20 -14.01 -24.50
N ARG A 71 -0.29 -13.04 -24.57
CA ARG A 71 0.59 -12.69 -23.44
C ARG A 71 -0.19 -12.19 -22.23
N THR A 72 -1.19 -11.32 -22.43
CA THR A 72 -2.01 -10.83 -21.32
C THR A 72 -2.84 -11.95 -20.69
N ILE A 73 -3.43 -12.83 -21.51
CA ILE A 73 -4.16 -14.00 -21.03
C ILE A 73 -3.22 -14.95 -20.28
N ALA A 74 -2.02 -15.22 -20.79
CA ALA A 74 -1.03 -16.07 -20.13
C ALA A 74 -0.62 -15.49 -18.76
N ALA A 75 -0.35 -14.19 -18.69
CA ALA A 75 -0.03 -13.50 -17.44
C ALA A 75 -1.20 -13.58 -16.43
N ALA A 76 -2.43 -13.37 -16.87
CA ALA A 76 -3.61 -13.50 -16.01
C ALA A 76 -3.80 -14.94 -15.49
N ARG A 77 -3.56 -15.95 -16.33
CA ARG A 77 -3.60 -17.37 -15.93
C ARG A 77 -2.54 -17.71 -14.89
N VAL A 78 -1.33 -17.17 -15.01
CA VAL A 78 -0.27 -17.36 -14.01
C VAL A 78 -0.67 -16.73 -12.68
N GLN A 79 -1.18 -15.49 -12.71
CA GLN A 79 -1.63 -14.80 -11.51
C GLN A 79 -2.76 -15.55 -10.80
N GLU A 80 -3.71 -16.08 -11.57
CA GLU A 80 -4.84 -16.86 -11.04
C GLU A 80 -4.36 -18.19 -10.42
N ARG A 81 -3.44 -18.91 -11.07
CA ARG A 81 -2.82 -20.12 -10.48
C ARG A 81 -2.14 -19.82 -9.15
N GLN A 82 -1.45 -18.68 -9.07
CA GLN A 82 -0.77 -18.28 -7.84
C GLN A 82 -1.76 -17.96 -6.71
N ARG A 83 -2.88 -17.29 -7.02
CA ARG A 83 -4.00 -17.08 -6.06
C ARG A 83 -4.60 -18.39 -5.58
N GLN A 84 -4.80 -19.35 -6.48
CA GLN A 84 -5.34 -20.66 -6.11
C GLN A 84 -4.36 -21.46 -5.25
N GLN A 85 -3.06 -21.38 -5.51
CA GLN A 85 -2.02 -22.00 -4.68
C GLN A 85 -2.00 -21.42 -3.27
N THR A 86 -2.01 -20.09 -3.11
CA THR A 86 -2.03 -19.44 -1.79
C THR A 86 -3.34 -19.70 -1.03
N SER A 87 -4.47 -19.75 -1.72
CA SER A 87 -5.75 -20.15 -1.11
C SER A 87 -5.70 -21.61 -0.61
N ARG A 88 -5.13 -22.52 -1.39
CA ARG A 88 -4.96 -23.93 -1.00
C ARG A 88 -3.96 -24.11 0.13
N SER A 89 -2.86 -23.36 0.16
CA SER A 89 -1.90 -23.41 1.28
C SER A 89 -2.55 -22.95 2.58
N LEU A 90 -3.38 -21.91 2.55
CA LEU A 90 -4.15 -21.44 3.71
C LEU A 90 -5.15 -22.48 4.25
N ILE A 91 -5.86 -23.18 3.36
CA ILE A 91 -6.85 -24.21 3.77
C ILE A 91 -6.16 -25.46 4.33
N ARG A 92 -4.99 -25.83 3.77
CA ARG A 92 -4.26 -27.04 4.13
C ARG A 92 -3.28 -26.84 5.30
N ALA A 93 -2.98 -25.59 5.66
CA ALA A 93 -2.17 -25.24 6.81
C ALA A 93 -2.87 -25.71 8.09
N SER A 94 -2.38 -26.80 8.69
CA SER A 94 -2.75 -27.15 10.05
C SER A 94 -2.14 -26.12 11.00
N PHE A 95 -2.97 -25.37 11.75
CA PHE A 95 -2.50 -24.39 12.74
C PHE A 95 -1.77 -24.99 13.94
N VAL A 96 -1.69 -26.32 14.01
CA VAL A 96 -0.93 -27.04 15.02
C VAL A 96 0.56 -26.79 14.78
N ARG A 97 1.20 -26.02 15.67
CA ARG A 97 2.65 -25.70 15.70
C ARG A 97 3.18 -24.71 14.64
N LEU A 98 2.35 -24.03 13.85
CA LEU A 98 2.81 -23.01 12.87
C LEU A 98 3.59 -21.84 13.51
N ALA A 99 3.41 -21.57 14.80
CA ALA A 99 4.21 -20.58 15.51
C ALA A 99 5.72 -20.89 15.48
N PHE A 100 6.10 -22.15 15.26
CA PHE A 100 7.49 -22.60 15.21
C PHE A 100 8.05 -22.71 13.79
N GLU A 101 7.22 -22.66 12.76
CA GLU A 101 7.63 -22.83 11.36
C GLU A 101 6.89 -21.82 10.47
N TYR A 102 7.48 -20.62 10.33
CA TYR A 102 6.91 -19.52 9.58
C TYR A 102 7.14 -19.70 8.07
N ALA A 103 6.05 -19.65 7.30
CA ALA A 103 6.06 -19.75 5.85
C ALA A 103 5.68 -18.38 5.22
N PRO A 104 6.64 -17.60 4.67
CA PRO A 104 6.41 -16.23 4.21
C PRO A 104 5.46 -16.10 3.00
N ASP A 105 5.20 -17.20 2.30
CA ASP A 105 4.28 -17.29 1.17
C ASP A 105 2.80 -17.39 1.60
N ILE A 106 2.53 -17.64 2.88
CA ILE A 106 1.18 -17.74 3.44
C ILE A 106 0.72 -16.36 3.93
N ASN A 107 -0.44 -15.92 3.44
CA ASN A 107 -1.09 -14.71 3.95
C ASN A 107 -1.88 -15.01 5.24
N TYR A 108 -1.19 -15.09 6.36
CA TYR A 108 -1.78 -15.37 7.67
C TYR A 108 -2.89 -14.39 8.06
N SER A 109 -2.72 -13.09 7.78
CA SER A 109 -3.70 -12.05 8.11
C SER A 109 -5.06 -12.25 7.44
N ALA A 110 -5.10 -12.92 6.29
CA ALA A 110 -6.34 -13.22 5.58
C ALA A 110 -7.10 -14.42 6.18
N HIS A 111 -6.53 -15.17 7.12
CA HIS A 111 -7.18 -16.37 7.64
C HIS A 111 -8.30 -16.00 8.64
N PRO A 112 -9.53 -16.54 8.47
CA PRO A 112 -10.65 -16.30 9.38
C PRO A 112 -10.42 -16.60 10.87
N LYS A 113 -9.52 -17.53 11.22
CA LYS A 113 -9.22 -17.92 12.61
C LYS A 113 -8.24 -16.97 13.30
N ILE A 114 -7.50 -16.16 12.53
CA ILE A 114 -6.57 -15.15 13.06
C ILE A 114 -7.33 -13.84 13.35
N GLY A 115 -8.44 -13.60 12.67
CA GLY A 115 -9.33 -12.48 12.96
C GLY A 115 -10.06 -12.67 14.30
N ILE A 116 -9.58 -12.00 15.36
CA ILE A 116 -10.22 -11.96 16.69
C ILE A 116 -11.61 -11.29 16.60
N GLY A 117 -11.81 -10.39 15.63
CA GLY A 117 -13.04 -9.66 15.39
C GLY A 117 -13.13 -8.34 16.16
N ALA A 118 -14.29 -7.70 16.10
CA ALA A 118 -14.58 -6.49 16.88
C ALA A 118 -14.95 -6.85 18.33
N MET A 119 -14.67 -5.92 19.25
CA MET A 119 -15.06 -6.03 20.65
C MET A 119 -16.50 -5.51 20.81
N ASP A 120 -17.47 -6.29 20.30
CA ASP A 120 -18.87 -5.89 20.16
C ASP A 120 -19.82 -6.55 21.17
N LYS A 121 -19.33 -7.51 21.97
CA LYS A 121 -20.17 -8.24 22.93
C LYS A 121 -20.15 -7.58 24.30
N VAL A 122 -21.30 -7.13 24.77
CA VAL A 122 -21.43 -6.51 26.10
C VAL A 122 -21.60 -7.61 27.17
N CYS A 123 -20.83 -7.52 28.26
CA CYS A 123 -21.00 -8.37 29.43
C CYS A 123 -22.30 -8.03 30.17
N GLN A 124 -23.09 -9.04 30.52
CA GLN A 124 -24.34 -8.86 31.28
C GLN A 124 -24.12 -8.30 32.70
N TYR A 125 -22.97 -8.59 33.32
CA TYR A 125 -22.72 -8.22 34.72
C TYR A 125 -22.00 -6.87 34.87
N CYS A 126 -20.90 -6.66 34.13
CA CYS A 126 -20.06 -5.46 34.28
C CYS A 126 -20.11 -4.51 33.10
N GLN A 127 -20.94 -4.79 32.08
CA GLN A 127 -21.09 -3.98 30.86
C GLN A 127 -19.80 -3.80 30.03
N ALA A 128 -18.71 -4.50 30.38
CA ALA A 128 -17.48 -4.50 29.60
C ALA A 128 -17.70 -5.08 28.20
N LEU A 129 -17.03 -4.50 27.20
CA LEU A 129 -16.98 -5.02 25.85
C LEU A 129 -16.03 -6.24 25.79
N LYS A 130 -16.44 -7.27 25.06
CA LYS A 130 -15.77 -8.56 24.89
C LYS A 130 -15.64 -8.92 23.42
N PHE A 131 -14.67 -9.77 23.12
CA PHE A 131 -14.62 -10.47 21.85
C PHE A 131 -15.55 -11.69 21.85
N ARG A 132 -16.00 -12.11 20.67
CA ARG A 132 -16.98 -13.19 20.51
C ARG A 132 -16.53 -14.54 21.07
N ASN A 133 -15.23 -14.81 21.03
CA ASN A 133 -14.66 -16.09 21.45
C ASN A 133 -14.03 -16.04 22.85
N GLU A 134 -14.21 -14.96 23.61
CA GLU A 134 -13.75 -14.89 25.00
C GLU A 134 -14.63 -15.73 25.93
N THR A 135 -14.02 -16.30 26.96
CA THR A 135 -14.79 -17.02 27.99
C THR A 135 -15.63 -16.05 28.81
N PRO A 136 -16.81 -16.49 29.32
CA PRO A 136 -17.71 -15.61 30.08
C PRO A 136 -17.03 -14.99 31.32
N GLY A 137 -16.02 -15.67 31.87
CA GLY A 137 -15.25 -15.25 33.03
C GLY A 137 -14.15 -14.21 32.78
N MET A 138 -13.76 -13.92 31.54
CA MET A 138 -12.57 -13.07 31.27
C MET A 138 -12.64 -11.65 31.87
N CYS A 139 -13.83 -11.05 31.98
CA CYS A 139 -13.95 -9.67 32.45
C CYS A 139 -14.29 -9.52 33.94
N CYS A 140 -15.11 -10.41 34.51
CA CYS A 140 -15.66 -10.27 35.86
C CYS A 140 -15.88 -11.62 36.56
N ALA A 141 -15.24 -12.69 36.07
CA ALA A 141 -15.44 -14.05 36.56
C ALA A 141 -16.92 -14.45 36.64
N SER A 142 -17.71 -14.10 35.61
CA SER A 142 -19.15 -14.35 35.53
C SER A 142 -19.97 -13.67 36.64
N GLY A 143 -19.61 -12.44 37.00
CA GLY A 143 -20.33 -11.62 37.98
C GLY A 143 -19.83 -11.76 39.42
N LYS A 144 -18.80 -12.58 39.65
CA LYS A 144 -18.18 -12.71 40.98
C LYS A 144 -17.33 -11.50 41.37
N VAL A 145 -16.78 -10.80 40.39
CA VAL A 145 -15.99 -9.57 40.61
C VAL A 145 -16.87 -8.36 40.33
N VAL A 146 -17.12 -7.57 41.37
CA VAL A 146 -17.78 -6.27 41.27
C VAL A 146 -16.69 -5.20 41.15
N LEU A 147 -16.64 -4.51 40.01
CA LEU A 147 -15.71 -3.41 39.79
C LEU A 147 -16.32 -2.13 40.35
N SER A 148 -15.57 -1.42 41.19
CA SER A 148 -15.96 -0.08 41.64
C SER A 148 -15.96 0.89 40.45
N PRO A 149 -16.90 1.85 40.40
CA PRO A 149 -16.86 2.92 39.41
C PRO A 149 -15.53 3.66 39.45
N LEU A 150 -15.00 4.00 38.27
CA LEU A 150 -13.79 4.82 38.20
C LEU A 150 -14.10 6.23 38.71
N PRO A 151 -13.22 6.82 39.53
CA PRO A 151 -13.38 8.22 39.95
C PRO A 151 -13.34 9.12 38.72
N THR A 152 -14.14 10.18 38.75
CA THR A 152 -14.13 11.19 37.68
C THR A 152 -12.76 11.86 37.62
N PRO A 153 -12.10 11.88 36.44
CA PRO A 153 -10.80 12.51 36.31
C PRO A 153 -10.89 14.02 36.58
N PRO A 154 -9.84 14.65 37.14
CA PRO A 154 -9.81 16.10 37.34
C PRO A 154 -9.64 16.86 36.01
N GLU A 155 -10.08 18.11 35.95
CA GLU A 155 -9.78 18.99 34.81
C GLU A 155 -8.27 19.31 34.74
N PRO A 156 -7.67 19.41 33.54
CA PRO A 156 -8.28 19.43 32.21
C PRO A 156 -8.49 18.05 31.55
N LEU A 157 -8.22 16.93 32.25
CA LEU A 157 -8.28 15.60 31.63
C LEU A 157 -9.71 15.16 31.32
N LEU A 158 -10.68 15.57 32.13
CA LEU A 158 -12.08 15.27 31.90
C LEU A 158 -12.57 15.84 30.57
N SER A 159 -12.34 17.13 30.31
CA SER A 159 -12.69 17.77 29.05
C SER A 159 -11.98 17.15 27.84
N LEU A 160 -10.73 16.70 27.99
CA LEU A 160 -10.00 15.98 26.94
C LEU A 160 -10.54 14.57 26.66
N LEU A 161 -11.11 13.90 27.67
CA LEU A 161 -11.66 12.54 27.52
C LEU A 161 -13.15 12.53 27.11
N ALA A 162 -13.86 13.65 27.24
CA ALA A 162 -15.30 13.74 26.98
C ALA A 162 -15.68 13.56 25.49
N GLY A 163 -14.80 13.92 24.55
CA GLY A 163 -15.04 13.78 23.09
C GLY A 163 -15.77 14.97 22.45
N GLU A 164 -16.13 15.99 23.23
CA GLU A 164 -17.01 17.08 22.80
C GLU A 164 -16.28 18.14 21.95
N SER A 165 -15.10 18.57 22.39
CA SER A 165 -14.29 19.58 21.70
C SER A 165 -13.42 19.00 20.59
N ASP A 166 -12.98 19.84 19.65
CA ASP A 166 -12.04 19.42 18.59
C ASP A 166 -10.68 18.99 19.18
N ASP A 167 -10.25 19.64 20.25
CA ASP A 167 -9.06 19.26 21.02
C ASP A 167 -9.23 17.89 21.67
N SER A 168 -10.41 17.59 22.21
CA SER A 168 -10.72 16.27 22.77
C SER A 168 -10.70 15.18 21.69
N LYS A 169 -11.31 15.42 20.52
CA LYS A 169 -11.27 14.49 19.39
C LYS A 169 -9.84 14.27 18.89
N LEU A 170 -9.05 15.33 18.80
CA LEU A 170 -7.64 15.26 18.44
C LEU A 170 -6.84 14.46 19.47
N PHE A 171 -7.09 14.70 20.75
CA PHE A 171 -6.49 13.99 21.88
C PHE A 171 -6.79 12.50 21.81
N LEU A 172 -8.07 12.10 21.74
CA LEU A 172 -8.47 10.69 21.65
C LEU A 172 -7.86 9.98 20.43
N ARG A 173 -7.86 10.64 19.26
CA ARG A 173 -7.27 10.08 18.03
C ARG A 173 -5.75 9.89 18.15
N LYS A 174 -5.05 10.79 18.85
CA LYS A 174 -3.59 10.80 18.97
C LYS A 174 -3.11 10.41 20.38
N ILE A 175 -3.95 9.80 21.22
CA ILE A 175 -3.69 9.60 22.65
C ILE A 175 -2.38 8.85 22.91
N ARG A 176 -2.04 7.88 22.07
CA ARG A 176 -0.74 7.16 22.17
C ARG A 176 0.45 8.09 22.00
N LYS A 177 0.39 9.07 21.08
CA LYS A 177 1.48 10.04 20.86
C LYS A 177 1.63 10.94 22.08
N PHE A 178 0.52 11.45 22.60
CA PHE A 178 0.54 12.24 23.84
C PHE A 178 1.15 11.44 25.00
N ASN A 179 0.66 10.23 25.26
CA ASN A 179 1.18 9.37 26.32
C ASN A 179 2.68 9.06 26.15
N SER A 180 3.15 8.81 24.92
CA SER A 180 4.57 8.62 24.64
C SER A 180 5.40 9.89 24.91
N CYS A 181 4.89 11.08 24.62
CA CYS A 181 5.55 12.33 24.96
C CYS A 181 5.65 12.53 26.49
N PHE A 182 4.60 12.18 27.24
CA PHE A 182 4.58 12.26 28.70
C PHE A 182 5.34 11.12 29.40
N GLN A 183 5.75 10.09 28.66
CA GLN A 183 6.58 9.01 29.21
C GLN A 183 7.99 9.49 29.61
N MET A 184 8.47 10.60 29.04
CA MET A 184 9.76 11.22 29.43
C MET A 184 9.64 12.25 30.56
N THR A 185 8.42 12.63 30.96
CA THR A 185 8.19 13.64 32.03
C THR A 185 8.16 13.05 33.45
N SER A 186 8.51 11.77 33.63
CA SER A 186 8.66 11.16 34.96
C SER A 186 9.95 11.55 35.69
N PHE A 187 10.80 12.40 35.11
CA PHE A 187 11.80 13.12 35.90
C PHE A 187 11.08 14.20 36.70
N GLY A 188 10.74 13.87 37.96
CA GLY A 188 10.10 14.81 38.88
C GLY A 188 10.88 16.12 38.96
N ALA A 189 10.28 17.19 38.44
CA ALA A 189 10.82 18.53 38.64
C ALA A 189 10.41 19.03 40.02
N THR A 190 11.33 18.99 40.98
CA THR A 190 11.09 19.47 42.36
C THR A 190 11.02 21.00 42.44
N LYS A 191 11.44 21.73 41.40
CA LYS A 191 11.36 23.19 41.32
C LYS A 191 10.86 23.63 39.95
N ILE A 192 9.67 24.22 39.93
CA ILE A 192 9.17 25.00 38.80
C ILE A 192 9.64 26.44 38.99
N LEU A 193 10.73 26.83 38.33
CA LEU A 193 11.14 28.22 38.30
C LEU A 193 10.23 28.96 37.32
N ARG A 194 9.28 29.75 37.84
CA ARG A 194 8.53 30.71 37.04
C ARG A 194 9.46 31.87 36.70
N CYS A 195 10.02 31.88 35.50
CA CYS A 195 10.70 33.08 35.01
C CYS A 195 9.62 34.06 34.54
N SER A 196 9.33 35.06 35.38
CA SER A 196 8.49 36.20 35.01
C SER A 196 9.28 37.13 34.10
N HIS A 197 9.27 36.87 32.79
CA HIS A 197 9.58 37.92 31.83
C HIS A 197 8.35 38.80 31.67
N GLN A 198 8.32 39.89 32.43
CA GLN A 198 7.60 41.09 32.04
C GLN A 198 8.22 41.58 30.74
N TRP A 199 7.46 41.51 29.66
CA TRP A 199 7.79 42.20 28.42
C TRP A 199 7.42 43.67 28.61
N ALA A 200 8.43 44.54 28.60
CA ALA A 200 8.27 45.94 28.25
C ALA A 200 8.65 46.10 26.77
#